data_AF-A0A3L7XEP3-F1
#
_entry.id   AF-A0A3L7XEP3-F1
#
_cell.length_a   1.000
_cell.length_b   1.000
_cell.length_c   1.000
_cell.angle_alpha   90.00
_cell.angle_beta   90.00
_cell.angle_gamma   90.00
#
_symmetry.space_group_name_H-M   'P 1'
#
loop_
_entity.id
_entity.type
_entity.pdbx_description
1 polymer ?
#
loop_
_entity_poly.entity_id
_entity_poly.type
_entity_poly.pdbx_seq_one_letter_code
_entity_poly.pdbx_strand_id
1 'polypeptide(L)'
;ALRSTALELGDLVTPFLAMARAGDIDEFEHAIEGWPGTTFNFVFADVQNRVGYRMAGRVPRRAVGAGLLPVSGATSPGPAESLRPDELPRLIDPPSGVVVSANQAPGVELEMGEEWCEPRRAERIVGLLASREQHHVASFQAIQVDRYSAHLVRLRDLLVSRGAVVEPEGPILERWDGRLEPESAGAAIASITYETLARSLAQRVAGAEASILLGAGAAGGTSVSTYVYRMQGEIVQACERATAPWFDGVEDRDRQLVGAAARAVEFLRARFGPDARDWLWGALLEYRPSHPLDGVPGIGRVFGAGPYPFGGDVNTVQQAAYTLHDTREGQGSGAKSAVIAAAYRQVIDLADLDRSTFILATGGSGIPGHPRYLDCVPDYLAGRQRPLLFSPAAIERDAESRLALVPA
;
A
#
# COMPACT_ATOMS: atom_id res chain seq x y z
N ALA A 1 1.50 -29.57 8.01
CA ALA A 1 2.24 -29.55 6.74
C ALA A 1 1.78 -28.33 5.95
N LEU A 2 2.70 -27.60 5.31
CA LEU A 2 2.36 -26.48 4.42
C LEU A 2 2.38 -26.98 2.97
N ARG A 3 1.35 -26.62 2.21
CA ARG A 3 1.36 -26.72 0.75
C ARG A 3 1.05 -25.34 0.18
N SER A 4 1.90 -24.89 -0.72
CA SER A 4 1.76 -23.59 -1.39
C SER A 4 2.07 -23.76 -2.87
N THR A 5 1.28 -23.13 -3.72
CA THR A 5 1.54 -23.08 -5.17
C THR A 5 2.86 -22.37 -5.49
N ALA A 6 3.34 -21.50 -4.60
CA ALA A 6 4.66 -20.86 -4.71
C ALA A 6 5.83 -21.83 -4.55
N LEU A 7 5.60 -23.00 -3.96
CA LEU A 7 6.62 -24.06 -3.80
C LEU A 7 6.50 -25.16 -4.87
N GLU A 8 5.49 -25.08 -5.74
CA GLU A 8 5.35 -26.00 -6.86
C GLU A 8 6.29 -25.57 -7.99
N LEU A 9 6.94 -26.54 -8.63
CA LEU A 9 7.80 -26.28 -9.78
C LEU A 9 6.99 -25.70 -10.94
N GLY A 10 7.58 -24.72 -11.63
CA GLY A 10 7.02 -24.10 -12.82
C GLY A 10 8.09 -23.35 -13.61
N ASP A 11 7.83 -23.16 -14.90
CA ASP A 11 8.72 -22.41 -15.80
C ASP A 11 8.37 -20.92 -15.76
N LEU A 12 9.19 -20.15 -15.06
CA LEU A 12 9.03 -18.69 -15.00
C LEU A 12 9.71 -17.99 -16.19
N VAL A 13 10.77 -18.58 -16.73
CA VAL A 13 11.67 -17.91 -17.68
C VAL A 13 11.01 -17.79 -19.05
N THR A 14 10.40 -18.87 -19.54
CA THR A 14 9.75 -18.87 -20.86
C THR A 14 8.60 -17.88 -20.94
N PRO A 15 7.58 -17.88 -20.06
CA PRO A 15 6.49 -16.89 -20.13
C PRO A 15 7.00 -15.47 -19.92
N PHE A 16 8.00 -15.25 -19.04
CA PHE A 16 8.61 -13.92 -18.87
C PHE A 16 9.25 -13.40 -20.16
N LEU A 17 10.06 -14.21 -20.84
CA LEU A 17 10.69 -13.81 -22.10
C LEU A 17 9.70 -13.72 -23.27
N ALA A 18 8.60 -14.47 -23.23
CA ALA A 18 7.51 -14.35 -24.20
C ALA A 18 6.77 -13.03 -24.01
N MET A 19 6.42 -12.66 -22.78
CA MET A 19 5.82 -11.36 -22.45
C MET A 19 6.70 -10.19 -22.89
N ALA A 20 8.02 -10.26 -22.65
CA ALA A 20 8.96 -9.21 -23.04
C ALA A 20 9.12 -9.05 -24.57
N ARG A 21 8.67 -10.02 -25.36
CA ARG A 21 8.76 -10.04 -26.83
C ARG A 21 7.42 -9.91 -27.53
N ALA A 22 6.32 -9.90 -26.78
CA ALA A 22 4.98 -9.78 -27.34
C ALA A 22 4.85 -8.46 -28.12
N GLY A 23 4.37 -8.56 -29.36
CA GLY A 23 4.15 -7.43 -30.25
C GLY A 23 2.77 -6.77 -30.08
N ASP A 24 1.83 -7.49 -29.47
CA ASP A 24 0.47 -7.03 -29.21
C ASP A 24 -0.12 -7.67 -27.94
N ILE A 25 -1.32 -7.22 -27.55
CA ILE A 25 -2.03 -7.74 -26.38
C ILE A 25 -2.35 -9.23 -26.50
N ASP A 26 -2.66 -9.75 -27.69
CA ASP A 26 -3.10 -11.14 -27.82
C ASP A 26 -1.91 -12.09 -27.61
N GLU A 27 -0.73 -11.76 -28.15
CA GLU A 27 0.53 -12.44 -27.85
C GLU A 27 0.90 -12.33 -26.37
N PHE A 28 0.72 -11.16 -25.77
CA PHE A 28 1.01 -10.93 -24.34
C PHE A 28 0.09 -11.76 -23.44
N GLU A 29 -1.20 -11.84 -23.77
CA GLU A 29 -2.17 -12.67 -23.04
C GLU A 29 -1.85 -14.16 -23.14
N HIS A 30 -1.46 -14.63 -24.32
CA HIS A 30 -1.04 -16.01 -24.48
C HIS A 30 0.23 -16.32 -23.67
N ALA A 31 1.19 -15.39 -23.61
CA ALA A 31 2.39 -15.55 -22.80
C ALA A 31 2.08 -15.63 -21.29
N ILE A 32 1.11 -14.84 -20.81
CA ILE A 32 0.70 -14.82 -19.40
C ILE A 32 0.08 -16.15 -18.93
N GLU A 33 -0.57 -16.92 -19.83
CA GLU A 33 -1.20 -18.20 -19.47
C GLU A 33 -0.24 -19.21 -18.87
N GLY A 34 1.04 -19.14 -19.24
CA GLY A 34 2.11 -19.98 -18.71
C GLY A 34 2.64 -19.55 -17.35
N TRP A 35 2.19 -18.43 -16.78
CA TRP A 35 2.77 -17.87 -15.56
C TRP A 35 2.61 -18.81 -14.35
N PRO A 36 3.71 -19.30 -13.74
CA PRO A 36 3.64 -20.27 -12.66
C PRO A 36 3.47 -19.62 -11.28
N GLY A 37 3.20 -20.44 -10.27
CA GLY A 37 3.39 -20.07 -8.87
C GLY A 37 2.40 -19.03 -8.34
N THR A 38 2.93 -17.97 -7.70
CA THR A 38 2.18 -16.91 -7.02
C THR A 38 1.35 -16.10 -8.00
N THR A 39 0.15 -15.70 -7.57
CA THR A 39 -0.75 -14.91 -8.39
C THR A 39 -0.32 -13.44 -8.48
N PHE A 40 -0.42 -12.90 -9.71
CA PHE A 40 -0.25 -11.48 -9.98
C PHE A 40 -1.41 -10.94 -10.80
N ASN A 41 -1.67 -9.65 -10.61
CA ASN A 41 -2.53 -8.85 -11.45
C ASN A 41 -1.67 -8.19 -12.53
N PHE A 42 -1.77 -8.65 -13.78
CA PHE A 42 -1.13 -8.01 -14.92
C PHE A 42 -2.08 -6.96 -15.48
N VAL A 43 -1.58 -5.72 -15.61
CA VAL A 43 -2.28 -4.62 -16.30
C VAL A 43 -1.39 -4.19 -17.45
N PHE A 44 -1.96 -4.09 -18.63
CA PHE A 44 -1.21 -3.88 -19.87
C PHE A 44 -2.00 -3.03 -20.86
N ALA A 45 -1.27 -2.43 -21.80
CA ALA A 45 -1.79 -1.57 -22.86
C ALA A 45 -0.82 -1.59 -24.04
N ASP A 46 -1.31 -1.26 -25.24
CA ASP A 46 -0.50 -1.22 -26.45
C ASP A 46 -0.68 0.07 -27.28
N VAL A 47 0.14 0.21 -28.32
CA VAL A 47 0.13 1.35 -29.25
C VAL A 47 -1.10 1.38 -30.16
N GLN A 48 -1.93 0.34 -30.14
CA GLN A 48 -3.22 0.28 -30.84
C GLN A 48 -4.36 0.84 -29.97
N ASN A 49 -4.04 1.41 -28.80
CA ASN A 49 -4.96 1.95 -27.80
C ASN A 49 -5.85 0.88 -27.14
N ARG A 50 -5.39 -0.37 -27.11
CA ARG A 50 -6.05 -1.42 -26.34
C ARG A 50 -5.52 -1.41 -24.91
N VAL A 51 -6.37 -1.83 -23.98
CA VAL A 51 -6.01 -1.94 -22.55
C VAL A 51 -6.59 -3.22 -21.96
N GLY A 52 -5.88 -3.80 -21.01
CA GLY A 52 -6.29 -5.06 -20.43
C GLY A 52 -5.80 -5.32 -19.02
N TYR A 53 -6.48 -6.27 -18.40
CA TYR A 53 -6.16 -6.86 -17.12
C TYR A 53 -6.29 -8.36 -17.21
N ARG A 54 -5.33 -9.07 -16.61
CA ARG A 54 -5.40 -10.51 -16.41
C ARG A 54 -4.80 -10.90 -15.07
N MET A 55 -5.54 -11.66 -14.27
CA MET A 55 -4.96 -12.38 -13.16
C MET A 55 -4.29 -13.64 -13.67
N ALA A 56 -3.06 -13.91 -13.24
CA ALA A 56 -2.33 -15.10 -13.64
C ALA A 56 -1.51 -15.69 -12.49
N GLY A 57 -1.19 -16.98 -12.57
CA GLY A 57 -0.62 -17.79 -11.50
C GLY A 57 -1.50 -19.00 -11.20
N ARG A 58 -1.18 -19.75 -10.13
CA ARG A 58 -1.91 -20.96 -9.75
C ARG A 58 -2.80 -20.71 -8.55
N VAL A 59 -4.11 -20.84 -8.76
CA VAL A 59 -5.15 -20.76 -7.73
C VAL A 59 -5.75 -22.15 -7.50
N PRO A 60 -5.59 -22.77 -6.32
CA PRO A 60 -6.20 -24.07 -6.04
C PRO A 60 -7.73 -23.99 -5.99
N ARG A 61 -8.40 -24.92 -6.68
CA ARG A 61 -9.85 -25.13 -6.59
C ARG A 61 -10.18 -25.88 -5.30
N ARG A 62 -10.46 -25.15 -4.23
CA ARG A 62 -10.81 -25.73 -2.93
C ARG A 62 -12.20 -26.39 -3.00
N ALA A 63 -12.28 -27.65 -2.57
CA ALA A 63 -13.55 -28.37 -2.47
C ALA A 63 -14.31 -28.04 -1.17
N VAL A 64 -13.60 -27.62 -0.12
CA VAL A 64 -14.17 -27.36 1.21
C VAL A 64 -13.47 -26.17 1.86
N GLY A 65 -14.27 -25.27 2.45
CA GLY A 65 -13.82 -24.15 3.27
C GLY A 65 -13.21 -22.98 2.48
N ALA A 66 -13.06 -21.84 3.17
CA ALA A 66 -12.57 -20.59 2.61
C ALA A 66 -11.03 -20.44 2.63
N GLY A 67 -10.30 -21.49 2.99
CA GLY A 67 -8.83 -21.46 3.08
C GLY A 67 -8.24 -20.56 4.18
N LEU A 68 -9.08 -20.02 5.08
CA LEU A 68 -8.69 -19.11 6.17
C LEU A 68 -7.96 -19.80 7.33
N LEU A 69 -8.30 -21.06 7.61
CA LEU A 69 -7.76 -21.82 8.73
C LEU A 69 -7.15 -23.14 8.25
N PRO A 70 -6.14 -23.68 8.96
CA PRO A 70 -5.62 -25.00 8.68
C PRO A 70 -6.72 -26.06 8.72
N VAL A 71 -6.72 -26.97 7.74
CA VAL A 71 -7.60 -28.14 7.71
C VAL A 71 -6.90 -29.37 8.27
N SER A 72 -7.65 -30.28 8.87
CA SER A 72 -7.10 -31.56 9.33
C SER A 72 -6.60 -32.38 8.15
N GLY A 73 -5.34 -32.82 8.21
CA GLY A 73 -4.76 -33.69 7.19
C GLY A 73 -5.44 -35.06 7.11
N ALA A 74 -6.07 -35.52 8.19
CA ALA A 74 -6.77 -36.80 8.23
C ALA A 74 -8.09 -36.80 7.44
N THR A 75 -8.72 -35.62 7.29
CA THR A 75 -9.99 -35.44 6.58
C THR A 75 -9.84 -34.63 5.29
N SER A 76 -8.60 -34.28 4.92
CA SER A 76 -8.34 -33.50 3.73
C SER A 76 -8.65 -34.34 2.48
N PRO A 77 -9.37 -33.80 1.48
CA PRO A 77 -9.60 -34.49 0.21
C PRO A 77 -8.30 -34.63 -0.62
N GLY A 78 -7.17 -34.12 -0.13
CA GLY A 78 -5.88 -34.16 -0.80
C GLY A 78 -5.61 -32.89 -1.63
N PRO A 79 -4.69 -32.98 -2.61
CA PRO A 79 -4.41 -31.90 -3.56
C PRO A 79 -5.66 -31.33 -4.22
N ALA A 80 -5.86 -30.02 -4.14
CA ALA A 80 -6.76 -29.34 -5.08
C ALA A 80 -6.05 -29.18 -6.44
N GLU A 81 -6.75 -29.47 -7.53
CA GLU A 81 -6.35 -29.01 -8.86
C GLU A 81 -6.41 -27.49 -8.92
N SER A 82 -5.59 -26.86 -9.77
CA SER A 82 -5.68 -25.40 -9.96
C SER A 82 -6.81 -25.04 -10.92
N LEU A 83 -7.37 -23.84 -10.77
CA LEU A 83 -8.17 -23.20 -11.81
C LEU A 83 -7.37 -23.14 -13.11
N ARG A 84 -8.03 -23.35 -14.24
CA ARG A 84 -7.44 -23.21 -15.56
C ARG A 84 -7.23 -21.73 -15.90
N PRO A 85 -6.28 -21.37 -16.78
CA PRO A 85 -6.04 -19.98 -17.15
C PRO A 85 -7.23 -19.24 -17.78
N ASP A 86 -8.17 -19.97 -18.42
CA ASP A 86 -9.42 -19.43 -18.99
C ASP A 86 -10.49 -19.14 -17.93
N GLU A 87 -10.32 -19.67 -16.70
CA GLU A 87 -11.23 -19.45 -15.58
C GLU A 87 -10.82 -18.25 -14.72
N LEU A 88 -9.58 -17.77 -14.85
CA LEU A 88 -9.07 -16.66 -14.03
C LEU A 88 -9.62 -15.31 -14.53
N PRO A 89 -9.78 -14.31 -13.62
CA PRO A 89 -10.25 -12.98 -13.98
C PRO A 89 -9.47 -12.34 -15.13
N ARG A 90 -10.21 -11.85 -16.12
CA ARG A 90 -9.69 -11.15 -17.30
C ARG A 90 -10.65 -10.05 -17.71
N LEU A 91 -10.10 -8.94 -18.18
CA LEU A 91 -10.84 -7.80 -18.73
C LEU A 91 -10.03 -7.20 -19.87
N ILE A 92 -10.60 -7.16 -21.08
CA ILE A 92 -9.98 -6.56 -22.27
C ILE A 92 -10.91 -5.50 -22.82
N ASP A 93 -10.34 -4.35 -23.17
CA ASP A 93 -11.02 -3.22 -23.82
C ASP A 93 -12.38 -2.88 -23.17
N PRO A 94 -12.42 -2.62 -21.84
CA PRO A 94 -13.66 -2.25 -21.18
C PRO A 94 -14.26 -0.99 -21.82
N PRO A 95 -15.60 -0.84 -21.87
CA PRO A 95 -16.23 0.36 -22.45
C PRO A 95 -15.80 1.68 -21.81
N SER A 96 -15.32 1.65 -20.57
CA SER A 96 -14.76 2.82 -19.87
C SER A 96 -13.38 3.25 -20.39
N GLY A 97 -12.67 2.39 -21.12
CA GLY A 97 -11.26 2.58 -21.49
C GLY A 97 -10.29 2.57 -20.31
N VAL A 98 -10.74 2.16 -19.12
CA VAL A 98 -9.98 2.25 -17.86
C VAL A 98 -9.87 0.90 -17.18
N VAL A 99 -8.64 0.54 -16.81
CA VAL A 99 -8.30 -0.65 -16.03
C VAL A 99 -7.55 -0.20 -14.78
N VAL A 100 -8.00 -0.63 -13.59
CA VAL A 100 -7.37 -0.29 -12.31
C VAL A 100 -7.22 -1.54 -11.45
N SER A 101 -5.99 -1.82 -11.02
CA SER A 101 -5.69 -2.84 -10.01
C SER A 101 -4.87 -2.23 -8.88
N ALA A 102 -5.37 -2.40 -7.65
CA ALA A 102 -4.77 -1.91 -6.41
C ALA A 102 -4.99 -2.94 -5.29
N ASN A 103 -4.82 -4.23 -5.61
CA ASN A 103 -4.93 -5.39 -4.68
C ASN A 103 -6.33 -5.62 -4.07
N GLN A 104 -7.36 -4.93 -4.58
CA GLN A 104 -8.75 -5.25 -4.28
C GLN A 104 -9.15 -6.61 -4.87
N ALA A 105 -10.18 -7.23 -4.32
CA ALA A 105 -10.77 -8.43 -4.91
C ALA A 105 -11.21 -8.15 -6.36
N PRO A 106 -11.01 -9.10 -7.30
CA PRO A 106 -11.27 -8.88 -8.73
C PRO A 106 -12.76 -8.87 -9.11
N GLY A 107 -13.68 -8.98 -8.15
CA GLY A 107 -15.12 -8.80 -8.38
C GLY A 107 -15.81 -9.92 -9.16
N VAL A 108 -15.27 -11.13 -9.14
CA VAL A 108 -15.88 -12.32 -9.78
C VAL A 108 -16.40 -13.30 -8.72
N GLU A 109 -17.39 -14.11 -9.09
CA GLU A 109 -17.94 -15.19 -8.26
C GLU A 109 -17.05 -16.44 -8.30
N LEU A 110 -15.77 -16.29 -7.93
CA LEU A 110 -14.82 -17.39 -7.79
C LEU A 110 -14.18 -17.36 -6.40
N GLU A 111 -14.09 -18.52 -5.76
CA GLU A 111 -13.36 -18.69 -4.50
C GLU A 111 -11.85 -18.55 -4.75
N MET A 112 -11.30 -17.38 -4.43
CA MET A 112 -9.89 -17.04 -4.64
C MET A 112 -9.17 -16.65 -3.33
N GLY A 113 -9.79 -16.94 -2.19
CA GLY A 113 -9.36 -16.52 -0.87
C GLY A 113 -10.08 -15.26 -0.38
N GLU A 114 -9.92 -15.01 0.92
CA GLU A 114 -10.68 -14.02 1.70
C GLU A 114 -9.81 -12.82 2.14
N GLU A 115 -8.50 -12.84 1.88
CA GLU A 115 -7.56 -11.82 2.31
C GLU A 115 -7.22 -10.86 1.17
N TRP A 116 -8.06 -9.84 0.98
CA TRP A 116 -7.86 -8.77 0.01
C TRP A 116 -7.58 -7.44 0.69
N CYS A 117 -6.87 -6.54 0.01
CA CYS A 117 -6.87 -5.14 0.42
C CYS A 117 -8.26 -4.55 0.21
N GLU A 118 -8.62 -3.57 1.03
CA GLU A 118 -9.85 -2.81 0.80
C GLU A 118 -9.80 -2.06 -0.54
N PRO A 119 -10.96 -1.88 -1.21
CA PRO A 119 -11.00 -1.30 -2.56
C PRO A 119 -10.71 0.21 -2.59
N ARG A 120 -10.45 0.87 -1.46
CA ARG A 120 -10.35 2.35 -1.37
C ARG A 120 -9.32 2.95 -2.31
N ARG A 121 -8.16 2.31 -2.48
CA ARG A 121 -7.14 2.78 -3.42
C ARG A 121 -7.65 2.70 -4.86
N ALA A 122 -8.28 1.59 -5.24
CA ALA A 122 -8.86 1.42 -6.56
C ALA A 122 -9.98 2.44 -6.82
N GLU A 123 -10.92 2.58 -5.89
CA GLU A 123 -12.01 3.56 -5.94
C GLU A 123 -11.48 4.99 -6.09
N ARG A 124 -10.44 5.34 -5.32
CA ARG A 124 -9.79 6.66 -5.39
C ARG A 124 -9.11 6.89 -6.74
N ILE A 125 -8.37 5.91 -7.26
CA ILE A 125 -7.73 6.01 -8.59
C ILE A 125 -8.79 6.17 -9.68
N VAL A 126 -9.86 5.37 -9.67
CA VAL A 126 -10.96 5.49 -10.64
C VAL A 126 -11.59 6.88 -10.57
N GLY A 127 -11.89 7.40 -9.38
CA GLY A 127 -12.43 8.74 -9.21
C GLY A 127 -11.50 9.85 -9.72
N LEU A 128 -10.19 9.71 -9.50
CA LEU A 128 -9.20 10.67 -10.01
C LEU A 128 -9.06 10.59 -11.53
N LEU A 129 -9.12 9.39 -12.12
CA LEU A 129 -9.13 9.22 -13.57
C LEU A 129 -10.41 9.79 -14.21
N ALA A 130 -11.55 9.68 -13.53
CA ALA A 130 -12.80 10.24 -14.01
C ALA A 130 -12.90 11.77 -13.83
N SER A 131 -12.04 12.37 -13.00
CA SER A 131 -12.06 13.82 -12.72
C SER A 131 -11.63 14.68 -13.91
N ARG A 132 -11.10 14.05 -14.96
CA ARG A 132 -10.59 14.71 -16.16
C ARG A 132 -10.81 13.82 -17.38
N GLU A 133 -11.18 14.42 -18.50
CA GLU A 133 -11.43 13.69 -19.76
C GLU A 133 -10.14 13.13 -20.39
N GLN A 134 -9.06 13.90 -20.39
CA GLN A 134 -7.80 13.52 -21.02
C GLN A 134 -6.62 13.69 -20.07
N HIS A 135 -5.96 12.61 -19.69
CA HIS A 135 -4.79 12.67 -18.83
C HIS A 135 -3.48 12.91 -19.61
N HIS A 136 -2.51 13.50 -18.94
CA HIS A 136 -1.11 13.58 -19.37
C HIS A 136 -0.18 13.04 -18.28
N VAL A 137 1.10 12.86 -18.61
CA VAL A 137 2.13 12.33 -17.70
C VAL A 137 2.06 12.93 -16.30
N ALA A 138 2.12 14.27 -16.17
CA ALA A 138 2.08 14.92 -14.86
C ALA A 138 0.78 14.68 -14.06
N SER A 139 -0.36 14.45 -14.72
CA SER A 139 -1.61 14.12 -14.00
C SER A 139 -1.60 12.69 -13.47
N PHE A 140 -0.99 11.73 -14.17
CA PHE A 140 -0.77 10.38 -13.64
C PHE A 140 0.24 10.38 -12.49
N GLN A 141 1.29 11.18 -12.57
CA GLN A 141 2.24 11.38 -11.47
C GLN A 141 1.53 11.90 -10.21
N ALA A 142 0.62 12.87 -10.36
CA ALA A 142 -0.17 13.40 -9.26
C ALA A 142 -1.09 12.34 -8.61
N ILE A 143 -1.71 11.46 -9.41
CA ILE A 143 -2.51 10.33 -8.90
C ILE A 143 -1.67 9.43 -8.01
N GLN A 144 -0.44 9.10 -8.42
CA GLN A 144 0.44 8.17 -7.70
C GLN A 144 0.90 8.67 -6.33
N VAL A 145 0.76 9.98 -6.07
CA VAL A 145 1.10 10.60 -4.78
C VAL A 145 -0.11 11.12 -4.02
N ASP A 146 -1.33 10.74 -4.43
CA ASP A 146 -2.54 11.13 -3.70
C ASP A 146 -2.63 10.46 -2.32
N ARG A 147 -2.87 11.29 -1.29
CA ARG A 147 -2.84 10.92 0.14
C ARG A 147 -4.22 11.03 0.80
N TYR A 148 -5.30 10.94 0.03
CA TYR A 148 -6.65 11.03 0.59
C TYR A 148 -7.09 9.73 1.28
N SER A 149 -7.43 9.79 2.57
CA SER A 149 -7.88 8.62 3.35
C SER A 149 -9.40 8.62 3.55
N ALA A 150 -10.10 7.81 2.76
CA ALA A 150 -11.56 7.71 2.82
C ALA A 150 -12.07 7.23 4.19
N HIS A 151 -11.33 6.34 4.87
CA HIS A 151 -11.72 5.83 6.19
C HIS A 151 -11.57 6.89 7.28
N LEU A 152 -10.48 7.65 7.27
CA LEU A 152 -10.26 8.67 8.30
C LEU A 152 -11.20 9.87 8.11
N VAL A 153 -11.65 10.16 6.89
CA VAL A 153 -12.73 11.13 6.64
C VAL A 153 -14.04 10.67 7.30
N ARG A 154 -14.42 9.40 7.14
CA ARG A 154 -15.61 8.83 7.78
C ARG A 154 -15.51 8.87 9.30
N LEU A 155 -14.33 8.55 9.86
CA LEU A 155 -14.08 8.67 11.30
C LEU A 155 -14.14 10.13 11.76
N ARG A 156 -13.54 11.07 11.04
CA ARG A 156 -13.61 12.52 11.30
C ARG A 156 -15.06 12.97 11.42
N ASP A 157 -15.91 12.64 10.45
CA ASP A 157 -17.32 13.04 10.44
C ASP A 157 -18.08 12.49 11.64
N LEU A 158 -17.77 11.25 12.02
CA LEU A 158 -18.32 10.62 13.22
C LEU A 158 -17.90 11.36 14.50
N LEU A 159 -16.61 11.69 14.63
CA LEU A 159 -16.06 12.43 15.78
C LEU A 159 -16.64 13.85 15.89
N VAL A 160 -16.69 14.58 14.78
CA VAL A 160 -17.21 15.95 14.70
C VAL A 160 -18.69 16.00 15.09
N SER A 161 -19.51 15.11 14.50
CA SER A 161 -20.96 15.07 14.81
C SER A 161 -21.29 14.69 16.26
N ARG A 162 -20.31 14.18 17.02
CA ARG A 162 -20.43 13.85 18.45
C ARG A 162 -19.74 14.85 19.37
N GLY A 163 -19.10 15.89 18.83
CA GLY A 163 -18.27 16.81 19.61
C GLY A 163 -17.14 16.08 20.35
N ALA A 164 -16.62 14.98 19.79
CA ALA A 164 -15.64 14.14 20.46
C ALA A 164 -14.26 14.80 20.58
N VAL A 165 -13.95 15.72 19.68
CA VAL A 165 -12.78 16.62 19.76
C VAL A 165 -13.30 18.02 20.07
N VAL A 166 -12.87 18.56 21.20
CA VAL A 166 -13.31 19.86 21.71
C VAL A 166 -12.37 20.99 21.29
N GLU A 167 -12.72 22.23 21.61
CA GLU A 167 -11.86 23.40 21.38
C GLU A 167 -10.54 23.31 22.17
N PRO A 168 -9.41 23.81 21.61
CA PRO A 168 -9.27 24.47 20.30
C PRO A 168 -9.07 23.53 19.09
N GLU A 169 -8.99 22.21 19.30
CA GLU A 169 -8.65 21.24 18.26
C GLU A 169 -9.81 20.91 17.30
N GLY A 170 -11.06 20.98 17.79
CA GLY A 170 -12.28 20.63 17.05
C GLY A 170 -12.37 21.28 15.66
N PRO A 171 -12.22 22.61 15.53
CA PRO A 171 -12.27 23.29 14.23
C PRO A 171 -11.15 22.92 13.26
N ILE A 172 -9.99 22.44 13.76
CA ILE A 172 -8.90 21.95 12.90
C ILE A 172 -9.32 20.62 12.27
N LEU A 173 -9.86 19.71 13.09
CA LEU A 173 -10.36 18.43 12.60
C LEU A 173 -11.56 18.61 11.66
N GLU A 174 -12.48 19.53 11.96
CA GLU A 174 -13.65 19.82 11.11
C GLU A 174 -13.26 20.33 9.72
N ARG A 175 -12.25 21.21 9.63
CA ARG A 175 -11.78 21.77 8.35
C ARG A 175 -10.83 20.85 7.58
N TRP A 176 -10.33 19.78 8.20
CA TRP A 176 -9.40 18.87 7.54
C TRP A 176 -10.07 18.20 6.33
N ASP A 177 -9.39 18.21 5.19
CA ASP A 177 -9.93 17.76 3.90
C ASP A 177 -9.77 16.25 3.63
N GLY A 178 -9.25 15.50 4.60
CA GLY A 178 -8.99 14.06 4.45
C GLY A 178 -7.62 13.72 3.87
N ARG A 179 -6.78 14.70 3.56
CA ARG A 179 -5.43 14.45 3.01
C ARG A 179 -4.41 14.29 4.12
N LEU A 180 -3.70 13.16 4.10
CA LEU A 180 -2.62 12.81 5.01
C LEU A 180 -1.29 13.42 4.56
N GLU A 181 -1.27 14.75 4.38
CA GLU A 181 -0.04 15.48 4.07
C GLU A 181 0.89 15.55 5.28
N PRO A 182 2.22 15.52 5.10
CA PRO A 182 3.18 15.62 6.21
C PRO A 182 2.96 16.86 7.10
N GLU A 183 2.49 17.96 6.54
CA GLU A 183 2.29 19.23 7.25
C GLU A 183 0.89 19.36 7.90
N SER A 184 0.05 18.32 7.81
CA SER A 184 -1.36 18.42 8.21
C SER A 184 -1.60 18.11 9.69
N ALA A 185 -2.07 19.11 10.44
CA ALA A 185 -2.54 18.97 11.82
C ALA A 185 -3.82 18.12 11.94
N GLY A 186 -4.77 18.32 11.02
CA GLY A 186 -6.00 17.53 10.98
C GLY A 186 -5.72 16.04 10.74
N ALA A 187 -4.75 15.73 9.88
CA ALA A 187 -4.27 14.37 9.67
C ALA A 187 -3.70 13.75 10.95
N ALA A 188 -2.86 14.48 11.69
CA ALA A 188 -2.31 13.99 12.95
C ALA A 188 -3.42 13.70 13.98
N ILE A 189 -4.39 14.60 14.16
CA ILE A 189 -5.51 14.41 15.08
C ILE A 189 -6.33 13.17 14.69
N ALA A 190 -6.73 13.06 13.43
CA ALA A 190 -7.54 11.93 12.95
C ALA A 190 -6.80 10.59 13.05
N SER A 191 -5.53 10.55 12.62
CA SER A 191 -4.71 9.33 12.66
C SER A 191 -4.46 8.88 14.09
N ILE A 192 -3.98 9.75 14.98
CA ILE A 192 -3.71 9.34 16.37
C ILE A 192 -5.00 8.98 17.12
N THR A 193 -6.13 9.62 16.81
CA THR A 193 -7.44 9.20 17.36
C THR A 193 -7.80 7.79 16.91
N TYR A 194 -7.66 7.49 15.61
CA TYR A 194 -7.87 6.14 15.08
C TYR A 194 -6.97 5.11 15.77
N GLU A 195 -5.67 5.39 15.88
CA GLU A 195 -4.72 4.47 16.51
C GLU A 195 -5.05 4.20 17.98
N THR A 196 -5.37 5.25 18.72
CA THR A 196 -5.73 5.19 20.13
C THR A 196 -6.99 4.36 20.33
N LEU A 197 -7.97 4.54 19.45
CA LEU A 197 -9.20 3.75 19.41
C LEU A 197 -8.90 2.29 19.09
N ALA A 198 -8.15 2.03 18.01
CA ALA A 198 -7.81 0.69 17.55
C ALA A 198 -7.07 -0.12 18.63
N ARG A 199 -6.12 0.50 19.35
CA ARG A 199 -5.43 -0.13 20.48
C ARG A 199 -6.38 -0.49 21.62
N SER A 200 -7.27 0.43 22.02
CA SER A 200 -8.26 0.16 23.06
C SER A 200 -9.24 -0.95 22.68
N LEU A 201 -9.70 -0.95 21.43
CA LEU A 201 -10.62 -1.95 20.91
C LEU A 201 -9.96 -3.33 20.77
N ALA A 202 -8.73 -3.39 20.25
CA ALA A 202 -7.97 -4.63 20.18
C ALA A 202 -7.75 -5.23 21.57
N GLN A 203 -7.38 -4.41 22.56
CA GLN A 203 -7.21 -4.87 23.93
C GLN A 203 -8.51 -5.41 24.53
N ARG A 204 -9.63 -4.74 24.25
CA ARG A 204 -10.96 -5.15 24.72
C ARG A 204 -11.39 -6.50 24.12
N VAL A 205 -11.24 -6.67 22.81
CA VAL A 205 -11.77 -7.82 22.08
C VAL A 205 -10.85 -9.05 22.18
N ALA A 206 -9.53 -8.84 22.14
CA ALA A 206 -8.57 -9.93 22.02
C ALA A 206 -7.67 -10.12 23.26
N GLY A 207 -7.72 -9.21 24.24
CA GLY A 207 -6.97 -9.35 25.49
C GLY A 207 -5.46 -9.51 25.25
N ALA A 208 -4.91 -10.67 25.64
CA ALA A 208 -3.49 -10.99 25.45
C ALA A 208 -3.05 -11.05 23.97
N GLU A 209 -3.99 -11.30 23.05
CA GLU A 209 -3.73 -11.45 21.61
C GLU A 209 -3.92 -10.13 20.82
N ALA A 210 -4.06 -9.00 21.52
CA ALA A 210 -4.28 -7.70 20.89
C ALA A 210 -3.17 -7.30 19.91
N SER A 211 -1.94 -7.76 20.11
CA SER A 211 -0.81 -7.49 19.20
C SER A 211 -1.06 -8.02 17.79
N ILE A 212 -1.68 -9.19 17.65
CA ILE A 212 -1.99 -9.81 16.35
C ILE A 212 -2.95 -8.93 15.56
N LEU A 213 -4.01 -8.46 16.24
CA LEU A 213 -4.93 -7.50 15.64
C LEU A 213 -4.14 -6.26 15.24
N LEU A 214 -3.35 -5.67 16.14
CA LEU A 214 -2.59 -4.44 15.87
C LEU A 214 -1.49 -4.55 14.79
N GLY A 215 -1.32 -5.71 14.16
CA GLY A 215 -0.44 -5.89 13.02
C GLY A 215 0.86 -6.61 13.34
N ALA A 216 1.03 -7.18 14.54
CA ALA A 216 2.17 -8.02 14.86
C ALA A 216 2.25 -9.19 13.86
N GLY A 217 3.37 -9.30 13.16
CA GLY A 217 3.63 -10.42 12.27
C GLY A 217 3.82 -11.74 13.04
N ALA A 218 3.66 -12.86 12.33
CA ALA A 218 4.01 -14.16 12.89
C ALA A 218 5.54 -14.30 12.96
N ALA A 219 6.07 -14.65 14.14
CA ALA A 219 7.50 -14.77 14.37
C ALA A 219 8.18 -15.61 13.28
N GLY A 220 9.22 -15.04 12.64
CA GLY A 220 10.09 -15.74 11.69
C GLY A 220 9.65 -15.77 10.21
N GLY A 221 8.53 -15.15 9.83
CA GLY A 221 8.03 -15.19 8.44
C GLY A 221 7.62 -13.85 7.82
N THR A 222 6.93 -12.98 8.57
CA THR A 222 6.49 -11.66 8.08
C THR A 222 6.64 -10.61 9.18
N SER A 223 7.05 -9.40 8.81
CA SER A 223 7.21 -8.28 9.76
C SER A 223 5.88 -7.66 10.18
N VAL A 224 4.81 -7.89 9.43
CA VAL A 224 3.45 -7.36 9.68
C VAL A 224 2.41 -8.44 9.36
N SER A 225 1.33 -8.47 10.15
CA SER A 225 0.14 -9.29 9.87
C SER A 225 -0.64 -8.74 8.67
N THR A 226 -1.18 -9.62 7.81
CA THR A 226 -2.03 -9.26 6.66
C THR A 226 -3.32 -8.54 7.09
N TYR A 227 -3.76 -8.71 8.33
CA TYR A 227 -4.93 -8.03 8.88
C TYR A 227 -4.80 -6.50 8.85
N VAL A 228 -3.57 -5.97 8.86
CA VAL A 228 -3.30 -4.51 8.77
C VAL A 228 -3.96 -3.86 7.54
N TYR A 229 -4.14 -4.61 6.44
CA TYR A 229 -4.69 -4.07 5.18
C TYR A 229 -6.20 -3.85 5.18
N ARG A 230 -6.92 -4.34 6.20
CA ARG A 230 -8.39 -4.25 6.31
C ARG A 230 -8.88 -3.72 7.65
N MET A 231 -8.05 -3.76 8.69
CA MET A 231 -8.43 -3.31 10.03
C MET A 231 -9.00 -1.88 10.03
N GLN A 232 -8.39 -0.95 9.30
CA GLN A 232 -8.82 0.46 9.33
C GLN A 232 -10.28 0.59 8.90
N GLY A 233 -10.68 -0.06 7.80
CA GLY A 233 -12.06 -0.07 7.39
C GLY A 233 -12.98 -0.87 8.28
N GLU A 234 -12.55 -2.02 8.79
CA GLU A 234 -13.35 -2.82 9.73
C GLU A 234 -13.69 -2.04 11.00
N ILE A 235 -12.70 -1.39 11.62
CA ILE A 235 -12.90 -0.59 12.83
C ILE A 235 -13.77 0.64 12.52
N VAL A 236 -13.52 1.36 11.43
CA VAL A 236 -14.32 2.54 11.07
C VAL A 236 -15.76 2.15 10.78
N GLN A 237 -16.01 1.05 10.06
CA GLN A 237 -17.35 0.54 9.81
C GLN A 237 -18.04 0.08 11.10
N ALA A 238 -17.30 -0.56 12.02
CA ALA A 238 -17.82 -0.92 13.33
C ALA A 238 -18.17 0.32 14.15
N CYS A 239 -17.40 1.40 14.04
CA CYS A 239 -17.71 2.68 14.69
C CYS A 239 -19.01 3.26 14.16
N GLU A 240 -19.23 3.31 12.84
CA GLU A 240 -20.47 3.82 12.24
C GLU A 240 -21.70 3.03 12.69
N ARG A 241 -21.58 1.71 12.73
CA ARG A 241 -22.70 0.78 13.00
C ARG A 241 -22.86 0.40 14.48
N ALA A 242 -21.90 0.78 15.33
CA ALA A 242 -21.82 0.38 16.74
C ALA A 242 -21.96 -1.15 16.93
N THR A 243 -21.25 -1.93 16.12
CA THR A 243 -21.42 -3.40 16.08
C THR A 243 -20.49 -4.15 17.03
N ALA A 244 -20.99 -5.24 17.60
CA ALA A 244 -20.18 -6.26 18.27
C ALA A 244 -19.18 -6.92 17.29
N PRO A 245 -18.04 -7.47 17.77
CA PRO A 245 -17.58 -7.49 19.16
C PRO A 245 -16.93 -6.18 19.62
N TRP A 246 -16.79 -5.19 18.74
CA TRP A 246 -16.06 -3.96 19.02
C TRP A 246 -16.76 -3.07 20.06
N PHE A 247 -18.09 -3.03 20.01
CA PHE A 247 -18.90 -2.20 20.88
C PHE A 247 -20.11 -2.97 21.42
N ASP A 248 -20.54 -2.63 22.64
CA ASP A 248 -21.73 -3.22 23.27
C ASP A 248 -23.03 -2.49 22.87
N GLY A 249 -22.93 -1.37 22.15
CA GLY A 249 -24.04 -0.53 21.74
C GLY A 249 -23.60 0.89 21.38
N VAL A 250 -24.56 1.75 21.04
CA VAL A 250 -24.30 3.13 20.58
C VAL A 250 -23.65 3.98 21.67
N GLU A 251 -24.12 3.88 22.91
CA GLU A 251 -23.62 4.65 24.05
C GLU A 251 -22.18 4.27 24.42
N ASP A 252 -21.84 2.98 24.31
CA ASP A 252 -20.47 2.51 24.50
C ASP A 252 -19.56 2.98 23.34
N ARG A 253 -20.01 2.84 22.09
CA ARG A 253 -19.30 3.37 20.92
C ARG A 253 -18.96 4.85 21.07
N ASP A 254 -19.93 5.68 21.42
CA ASP A 254 -19.73 7.13 21.60
C ASP A 254 -18.72 7.43 22.72
N ARG A 255 -18.80 6.69 23.85
CA ARG A 255 -17.85 6.83 24.95
C ARG A 255 -16.42 6.45 24.55
N GLN A 256 -16.25 5.38 23.78
CA GLN A 256 -14.93 4.95 23.29
C GLN A 256 -14.35 5.97 22.31
N LEU A 257 -15.16 6.56 21.41
CA LEU A 257 -14.72 7.61 20.49
C LEU A 257 -14.24 8.85 21.25
N VAL A 258 -15.03 9.36 22.19
CA VAL A 258 -14.65 10.53 23.01
C VAL A 258 -13.39 10.24 23.83
N GLY A 259 -13.32 9.07 24.46
CA GLY A 259 -12.15 8.68 25.26
C GLY A 259 -10.88 8.47 24.42
N ALA A 260 -11.00 8.00 23.17
CA ALA A 260 -9.87 7.89 22.26
C ALA A 260 -9.40 9.26 21.75
N ALA A 261 -10.34 10.14 21.38
CA ALA A 261 -10.06 11.50 20.94
C ALA A 261 -9.35 12.32 22.03
N ALA A 262 -9.82 12.24 23.28
CA ALA A 262 -9.20 12.93 24.41
C ALA A 262 -7.74 12.50 24.64
N ARG A 263 -7.47 11.18 24.63
CA ARG A 263 -6.11 10.63 24.76
C ARG A 263 -5.21 11.00 23.57
N ALA A 264 -5.77 11.06 22.36
CA ALA A 264 -5.02 11.48 21.18
C ALA A 264 -4.59 12.96 21.28
N VAL A 265 -5.50 13.84 21.69
CA VAL A 265 -5.21 15.26 21.95
C VAL A 265 -4.17 15.43 23.06
N GLU A 266 -4.29 14.67 24.15
CA GLU A 266 -3.31 14.69 25.25
C GLU A 266 -1.91 14.27 24.76
N PHE A 267 -1.83 13.17 23.99
CA PHE A 267 -0.58 12.71 23.39
C PHE A 267 0.05 13.77 22.48
N LEU A 268 -0.73 14.32 21.54
CA LEU A 268 -0.23 15.32 20.58
C LEU A 268 0.22 16.60 21.30
N ARG A 269 -0.55 17.06 22.29
CA ARG A 269 -0.20 18.21 23.12
C ARG A 269 1.09 17.99 23.92
N ALA A 270 1.25 16.82 24.51
CA ALA A 270 2.49 16.46 25.21
C ALA A 270 3.69 16.41 24.25
N ARG A 271 3.48 15.97 23.00
CA ARG A 271 4.53 15.76 22.02
C ARG A 271 4.99 17.03 21.30
N PHE A 272 4.06 17.93 20.98
CA PHE A 272 4.30 19.10 20.12
C PHE A 272 4.04 20.42 20.83
N GLY A 273 3.44 20.39 22.02
CA GLY A 273 3.04 21.58 22.76
C GLY A 273 1.57 21.96 22.54
N PRO A 274 1.14 23.08 23.15
CA PRO A 274 -0.27 23.45 23.26
C PRO A 274 -0.90 23.96 21.95
N ASP A 275 -0.11 24.35 20.96
CA ASP A 275 -0.64 24.83 19.68
C ASP A 275 -0.88 23.67 18.71
N ALA A 276 -2.15 23.34 18.49
CA ALA A 276 -2.52 22.24 17.62
C ALA A 276 -2.15 22.41 16.14
N ARG A 277 -1.80 23.64 15.72
CA ARG A 277 -1.32 23.89 14.35
C ARG A 277 0.09 23.31 14.09
N ASP A 278 0.86 23.06 15.15
CA ASP A 278 2.22 22.51 15.06
C ASP A 278 2.23 20.97 15.09
N TRP A 279 1.06 20.32 15.15
CA TRP A 279 0.93 18.87 15.27
C TRP A 279 1.07 18.19 13.90
N LEU A 280 2.27 18.19 13.34
CA LEU A 280 2.50 17.77 11.94
C LEU A 280 2.48 16.24 11.79
N TRP A 281 1.68 15.72 10.85
CA TRP A 281 1.62 14.27 10.56
C TRP A 281 2.98 13.67 10.20
N GLY A 282 3.79 14.38 9.41
CA GLY A 282 5.12 13.96 8.98
C GLY A 282 6.16 13.95 10.12
N ALA A 283 5.83 14.49 11.29
CA ALA A 283 6.63 14.31 12.50
C ALA A 283 6.26 13.03 13.27
N LEU A 284 5.15 12.37 12.90
CA LEU A 284 4.65 11.12 13.47
C LEU A 284 4.83 9.93 12.51
N LEU A 285 4.79 10.17 11.20
CA LEU A 285 5.07 9.18 10.17
C LEU A 285 6.28 9.60 9.32
N GLU A 286 7.28 8.74 9.30
CA GLU A 286 8.52 8.94 8.56
C GLU A 286 8.72 7.89 7.45
N TYR A 287 9.43 8.29 6.40
CA TYR A 287 10.01 7.40 5.41
C TYR A 287 11.49 7.23 5.72
N ARG A 288 11.94 5.97 5.79
CA ARG A 288 13.33 5.63 6.06
C ARG A 288 13.74 4.45 5.18
N PRO A 289 14.52 4.67 4.11
CA PRO A 289 15.24 3.60 3.44
C PRO A 289 16.22 2.96 4.43
N SER A 290 15.88 1.77 4.92
CA SER A 290 16.71 1.02 5.86
C SER A 290 17.60 0.03 5.13
N HIS A 291 18.86 -0.05 5.55
CA HIS A 291 19.78 -1.09 5.12
C HIS A 291 19.64 -2.32 6.04
N PRO A 292 19.82 -3.56 5.54
CA PRO A 292 19.85 -4.75 6.42
C PRO A 292 20.89 -4.68 7.55
N LEU A 293 21.92 -3.83 7.40
CA LEU A 293 22.96 -3.59 8.41
C LEU A 293 22.70 -2.33 9.28
N ASP A 294 21.54 -1.66 9.15
CA ASP A 294 21.19 -0.47 9.96
C ASP A 294 21.30 -0.76 11.47
N GLY A 295 21.01 -1.99 11.87
CA GLY A 295 21.06 -2.44 13.27
C GLY A 295 22.47 -2.71 13.81
N VAL A 296 23.52 -2.66 12.97
CA VAL A 296 24.90 -2.91 13.41
C VAL A 296 25.44 -1.67 14.15
N PRO A 297 25.82 -1.77 15.44
CA PRO A 297 26.33 -0.65 16.20
C PRO A 297 27.54 0.02 15.53
N GLY A 298 27.58 1.35 15.55
CA GLY A 298 28.70 2.16 15.04
C GLY A 298 28.68 2.43 13.53
N ILE A 299 28.29 1.47 12.70
CA ILE A 299 28.37 1.60 11.22
C ILE A 299 27.01 1.67 10.51
N GLY A 300 25.92 1.18 11.13
CA GLY A 300 24.61 1.06 10.49
C GLY A 300 24.07 2.38 9.90
N ARG A 301 24.38 3.51 10.55
CA ARG A 301 23.94 4.85 10.10
C ARG A 301 24.56 5.31 8.78
N VAL A 302 25.68 4.72 8.35
CA VAL A 302 26.34 5.08 7.08
C VAL A 302 25.56 4.53 5.88
N PHE A 303 24.76 3.48 6.09
CA PHE A 303 24.04 2.79 5.02
C PHE A 303 22.60 3.27 4.85
N GLY A 304 22.01 3.89 5.87
CA GLY A 304 20.63 4.38 5.84
C GLY A 304 20.51 5.85 5.43
N ALA A 305 19.29 6.26 5.10
CA ALA A 305 18.92 7.64 4.83
C ALA A 305 17.74 8.08 5.70
N GLY A 306 17.61 9.38 5.95
CA GLY A 306 16.52 9.95 6.74
C GLY A 306 16.74 9.83 8.27
N PRO A 307 15.65 9.87 9.05
CA PRO A 307 14.25 9.82 8.64
C PRO A 307 13.77 11.07 7.90
N TYR A 308 12.80 10.91 7.01
CA TYR A 308 12.16 12.00 6.27
C TYR A 308 10.67 12.07 6.61
N PRO A 309 10.07 13.27 6.80
CA PRO A 309 8.63 13.40 6.93
C PRO A 309 7.88 12.75 5.77
N PHE A 310 6.83 12.00 6.08
CA PHE A 310 6.06 11.27 5.07
C PHE A 310 4.56 11.41 5.29
N GLY A 311 3.80 11.01 4.27
CA GLY A 311 2.35 11.16 4.23
C GLY A 311 1.70 9.93 3.61
N GLY A 312 0.39 9.82 3.82
CA GLY A 312 -0.41 8.64 3.49
C GLY A 312 -0.61 7.68 4.67
N ASP A 313 -1.36 6.61 4.39
CA ASP A 313 -1.59 5.46 5.25
C ASP A 313 -1.68 4.16 4.40
N VAL A 314 -2.23 3.08 4.96
CA VAL A 314 -2.40 1.79 4.26
C VAL A 314 -3.42 1.83 3.11
N ASN A 315 -4.35 2.80 3.13
CA ASN A 315 -5.49 2.91 2.22
C ASN A 315 -5.42 4.13 1.27
N THR A 316 -4.40 4.98 1.37
CA THR A 316 -4.10 6.03 0.40
C THR A 316 -3.40 5.49 -0.86
N VAL A 317 -3.54 6.18 -1.99
CA VAL A 317 -2.86 5.78 -3.25
C VAL A 317 -1.34 5.85 -3.08
N GLN A 318 -0.83 6.92 -2.49
CA GLN A 318 0.51 6.92 -1.91
C GLN A 318 0.51 6.03 -0.67
N GLN A 319 0.76 4.75 -0.85
CA GLN A 319 0.75 3.78 0.24
C GLN A 319 1.90 4.10 1.21
N ALA A 320 1.55 4.18 2.50
CA ALA A 320 2.48 4.40 3.60
C ALA A 320 2.04 3.61 4.84
N ALA A 321 1.80 2.29 4.67
CA ALA A 321 1.37 1.46 5.78
C ALA A 321 2.43 1.43 6.89
N TYR A 322 1.96 1.43 8.13
CA TYR A 322 2.76 1.26 9.34
C TYR A 322 2.02 0.30 10.28
N THR A 323 2.76 -0.30 11.20
CA THR A 323 2.16 -1.19 12.21
C THR A 323 1.57 -0.37 13.36
N LEU A 324 0.40 -0.78 13.86
CA LEU A 324 -0.14 -0.25 15.12
C LEU A 324 0.44 -0.99 16.33
N HIS A 325 1.00 -2.19 16.11
CA HIS A 325 1.80 -2.89 17.08
C HIS A 325 3.20 -2.30 17.06
N ASP A 326 3.52 -1.52 18.09
CA ASP A 326 4.82 -0.90 18.24
C ASP A 326 5.71 -1.77 19.14
N THR A 327 6.76 -2.36 18.58
CA THR A 327 7.80 -3.08 19.35
C THR A 327 8.84 -2.13 19.95
N ARG A 328 8.76 -0.82 19.66
CA ARG A 328 9.68 0.22 20.11
C ARG A 328 9.10 1.12 21.19
N GLU A 329 7.99 0.75 21.82
CA GLU A 329 7.52 1.40 23.05
C GLU A 329 8.68 1.50 24.05
N GLY A 330 9.22 2.72 24.23
CA GLY A 330 10.40 2.99 25.07
C GLY A 330 11.61 3.61 24.35
N GLN A 331 11.66 3.67 23.01
CA GLN A 331 12.78 4.30 22.26
C GLN A 331 12.42 5.70 21.71
N GLY A 332 12.05 6.60 22.62
CA GLY A 332 12.39 8.02 22.57
C GLY A 332 11.70 8.99 21.58
N SER A 333 11.17 8.56 20.42
CA SER A 333 10.58 9.51 19.44
C SER A 333 9.06 9.46 19.31
N GLY A 334 8.45 8.28 19.51
CA GLY A 334 7.03 8.01 19.23
C GLY A 334 6.65 8.07 17.74
N ALA A 335 7.61 8.37 16.85
CA ALA A 335 7.40 8.41 15.41
C ALA A 335 7.55 7.01 14.80
N LYS A 336 6.74 6.73 13.78
CA LYS A 336 6.63 5.43 13.12
C LYS A 336 7.20 5.51 11.72
N SER A 337 7.91 4.46 11.31
CA SER A 337 8.39 4.35 9.94
C SER A 337 7.34 3.63 9.08
N ALA A 338 7.08 4.15 7.88
CA ALA A 338 6.33 3.42 6.87
C ALA A 338 7.06 2.11 6.55
N VAL A 339 6.40 0.98 6.79
CA VAL A 339 6.94 -0.37 6.56
C VAL A 339 6.65 -0.87 5.15
N ILE A 340 5.69 -0.24 4.47
CA ILE A 340 5.41 -0.44 3.06
C ILE A 340 5.32 0.96 2.42
N ALA A 341 5.93 1.10 1.25
CA ALA A 341 5.81 2.26 0.38
C ALA A 341 6.09 1.82 -1.06
N ALA A 342 5.78 2.67 -2.04
CA ALA A 342 6.11 2.37 -3.44
C ALA A 342 7.63 2.32 -3.61
N ALA A 343 8.21 1.16 -3.94
CA ALA A 343 9.63 1.04 -4.25
C ALA A 343 9.99 1.65 -5.63
N TYR A 344 9.00 1.71 -6.52
CA TYR A 344 9.11 2.19 -7.88
C TYR A 344 7.78 2.80 -8.31
N ARG A 345 7.84 3.85 -9.14
CA ARG A 345 6.67 4.40 -9.85
C ARG A 345 7.04 4.67 -11.30
N GLN A 346 6.10 4.53 -12.21
CA GLN A 346 6.29 4.88 -13.62
C GLN A 346 5.01 5.42 -14.26
N VAL A 347 5.20 6.17 -15.34
CA VAL A 347 4.15 6.53 -16.29
C VAL A 347 4.71 6.28 -17.68
N ILE A 348 4.01 5.47 -18.49
CA ILE A 348 4.40 5.16 -19.87
C ILE A 348 3.50 5.96 -20.81
N ASP A 349 4.11 6.77 -21.68
CA ASP A 349 3.39 7.45 -22.77
C ASP A 349 3.56 6.63 -24.05
N LEU A 350 2.54 5.87 -24.43
CA LEU A 350 2.59 4.97 -25.59
C LEU A 350 2.61 5.73 -26.93
N ALA A 351 2.28 7.02 -26.95
CA ALA A 351 2.41 7.84 -28.16
C ALA A 351 3.85 8.32 -28.38
N ASP A 352 4.64 8.42 -27.31
CA ASP A 352 6.06 8.79 -27.36
C ASP A 352 6.78 8.26 -26.11
N LEU A 353 7.47 7.13 -26.28
CA LEU A 353 8.09 6.44 -25.16
C LEU A 353 9.19 7.26 -24.47
N ASP A 354 9.84 8.20 -25.16
CA ASP A 354 10.84 9.09 -24.54
C ASP A 354 10.22 10.14 -23.60
N ARG A 355 8.89 10.33 -23.64
CA ARG A 355 8.13 11.15 -22.68
C ARG A 355 7.70 10.39 -21.44
N SER A 356 8.00 9.08 -21.36
CA SER A 356 7.74 8.26 -20.18
C SER A 356 8.60 8.69 -19.00
N THR A 357 8.13 8.41 -17.78
CA THR A 357 8.85 8.76 -16.55
C THR A 357 8.87 7.62 -15.55
N PHE A 358 9.86 7.63 -14.67
CA PHE A 358 9.97 6.71 -13.56
C PHE A 358 10.66 7.33 -12.34
N ILE A 359 10.53 6.70 -11.18
CA ILE A 359 11.34 7.02 -10.01
C ILE A 359 11.56 5.77 -9.17
N LEU A 360 12.78 5.63 -8.64
CA LEU A 360 13.12 4.65 -7.60
C LEU A 360 13.02 5.30 -6.23
N ALA A 361 12.65 4.53 -5.22
CA ALA A 361 12.53 5.05 -3.85
C ALA A 361 13.88 5.42 -3.21
N THR A 362 15.00 4.95 -3.78
CA THR A 362 16.37 5.24 -3.33
C THR A 362 17.23 5.84 -4.45
N GLY A 363 17.75 5.01 -5.35
CA GLY A 363 18.70 5.37 -6.39
C GLY A 363 19.04 4.18 -7.28
N GLY A 364 19.77 4.42 -8.37
CA GLY A 364 20.14 3.39 -9.36
C GLY A 364 21.29 2.46 -8.94
N SER A 365 21.94 2.71 -7.81
CA SER A 365 23.06 1.90 -7.30
C SER A 365 22.74 1.29 -5.93
N GLY A 366 23.19 0.05 -5.72
CA GLY A 366 23.16 -0.61 -4.41
C GLY A 366 24.43 -0.43 -3.59
N ILE A 367 25.41 0.34 -4.07
CA ILE A 367 26.72 0.51 -3.42
C ILE A 367 26.68 1.74 -2.50
N PRO A 368 26.83 1.58 -1.17
CA PRO A 368 26.88 2.71 -0.23
C PRO A 368 27.97 3.72 -0.59
N GLY A 369 27.63 5.01 -0.58
CA GLY A 369 28.54 6.10 -0.95
C GLY A 369 28.66 6.37 -2.45
N HIS A 370 28.08 5.52 -3.31
CA HIS A 370 28.00 5.82 -4.75
C HIS A 370 27.06 7.03 -4.97
N PRO A 371 27.37 7.96 -5.91
CA PRO A 371 26.50 9.12 -6.16
C PRO A 371 25.05 8.78 -6.50
N ARG A 372 24.80 7.59 -7.07
CA ARG A 372 23.47 7.05 -7.41
C ARG A 372 22.84 6.15 -6.35
N TYR A 373 23.34 6.15 -5.11
CA TYR A 373 22.82 5.27 -4.03
C TYR A 373 21.47 5.74 -3.49
N LEU A 374 21.33 7.04 -3.25
CA LEU A 374 20.14 7.68 -2.64
C LEU A 374 19.69 8.94 -3.39
N ASP A 375 20.16 9.13 -4.61
CA ASP A 375 19.95 10.38 -5.36
C ASP A 375 18.50 10.59 -5.79
N CYS A 376 17.67 9.54 -5.87
CA CYS A 376 16.25 9.67 -6.18
C CYS A 376 15.41 10.06 -4.96
N VAL A 377 15.91 9.94 -3.72
CA VAL A 377 15.12 10.17 -2.49
C VAL A 377 14.45 11.56 -2.46
N PRO A 378 15.13 12.68 -2.78
CA PRO A 378 14.48 13.99 -2.76
C PRO A 378 13.34 14.14 -3.78
N ASP A 379 13.50 13.58 -4.98
CA ASP A 379 12.47 13.59 -6.01
C ASP A 379 11.31 12.66 -5.65
N TYR A 380 11.62 11.47 -5.12
CA TYR A 380 10.64 10.50 -4.64
C TYR A 380 9.72 11.07 -3.57
N LEU A 381 10.28 11.75 -2.57
CA LEU A 381 9.52 12.39 -1.49
C LEU A 381 8.64 13.54 -1.99
N ALA A 382 9.13 14.28 -2.98
CA ALA A 382 8.40 15.38 -3.61
C ALA A 382 7.40 14.92 -4.70
N GLY A 383 7.29 13.62 -4.95
CA GLY A 383 6.42 13.07 -5.99
C GLY A 383 6.87 13.36 -7.43
N ARG A 384 8.13 13.78 -7.62
CA ARG A 384 8.72 14.01 -8.93
C ARG A 384 9.29 12.72 -9.50
N GLN A 385 9.23 12.59 -10.83
CA GLN A 385 9.80 11.47 -11.57
C GLN A 385 10.84 11.97 -12.56
N ARG A 386 11.74 11.07 -12.95
CA ARG A 386 12.80 11.29 -13.92
C ARG A 386 12.41 10.71 -15.28
N PRO A 387 13.00 11.18 -16.39
CA PRO A 387 12.75 10.60 -17.71
C PRO A 387 13.11 9.12 -17.76
N LEU A 388 12.23 8.30 -18.36
CA LEU A 388 12.49 6.91 -18.73
C LEU A 388 12.82 6.90 -20.23
N LEU A 389 14.09 7.14 -20.57
CA LEU A 389 14.53 7.23 -21.97
C LEU A 389 14.44 5.86 -22.64
N PHE A 390 13.89 5.82 -23.86
CA PHE A 390 13.64 4.59 -24.60
C PHE A 390 14.44 4.53 -25.90
N SER A 391 14.45 5.61 -26.68
CA SER A 391 15.12 5.60 -27.99
C SER A 391 16.64 5.55 -27.81
N PRO A 392 17.37 4.82 -28.69
CA PRO A 392 18.83 4.79 -28.63
C PRO A 392 19.46 6.19 -28.68
N ALA A 393 18.91 7.10 -29.49
CA ALA A 393 19.40 8.47 -29.60
C ALA A 393 19.23 9.28 -28.30
N ALA A 394 18.07 9.14 -27.61
CA ALA A 394 17.86 9.81 -26.34
C ALA A 394 18.79 9.26 -25.25
N ILE A 395 18.94 7.93 -25.19
CA ILE A 395 19.85 7.25 -24.26
C ILE A 395 21.30 7.67 -24.50
N GLU A 396 21.76 7.69 -25.75
CA GLU A 396 23.14 8.08 -26.09
C GLU A 396 23.45 9.54 -25.75
N ARG A 397 22.49 10.44 -25.98
CA ARG A 397 22.62 11.87 -25.67
C ARG A 397 22.83 12.13 -24.18
N ASP A 398 22.11 11.39 -23.32
CA ASP A 398 22.08 11.62 -21.88
C ASP A 398 22.93 10.58 -21.11
N ALA A 399 23.78 9.81 -21.81
CA ALA A 399 24.62 8.79 -21.21
C ALA A 399 25.74 9.39 -20.33
N GLU A 400 25.78 9.00 -19.05
CA GLU A 400 26.83 9.42 -18.11
C GLU A 400 28.09 8.58 -18.21
N SER A 401 27.96 7.31 -18.61
CA SER A 401 29.08 6.38 -18.79
C SER A 401 28.71 5.28 -19.80
N ARG A 402 29.74 4.69 -20.42
CA ARG A 402 29.58 3.57 -21.37
C ARG A 402 30.56 2.46 -21.03
N LEU A 403 30.03 1.24 -20.91
CA LEU A 403 30.81 0.01 -20.75
C LEU A 403 30.58 -0.89 -21.96
N ALA A 404 31.66 -1.31 -22.62
CA ALA A 404 31.59 -2.32 -23.68
C ALA A 404 32.07 -3.67 -23.12
N LEU A 405 31.17 -4.66 -23.14
CA LEU A 405 31.51 -6.05 -22.81
C LEU A 405 31.83 -6.78 -24.11
N VAL A 406 33.08 -7.20 -24.28
CA VAL A 406 33.54 -7.99 -25.43
C VAL A 406 33.73 -9.44 -25.01
N PRO A 407 33.35 -10.42 -25.85
CA PRO A 407 33.70 -11.82 -25.60
C PRO A 407 35.22 -11.98 -25.42
N ALA A 408 35.61 -12.90 -24.53
CA ALA A 408 37.01 -13.22 -24.25
C ALA A 408 37.71 -13.88 -25.44
#